data_AF-A0A0Q7JHT9-F1
#
_entry.id   AF-A0A0Q7JHT9-F1
#
_cell.length_a   1.000
_cell.length_b   1.000
_cell.length_c   1.000
_cell.angle_alpha   90.00
_cell.angle_beta   90.00
_cell.angle_gamma   90.00
#
_symmetry.space_group_name_H-M   'P 1'
#
loop_
_entity.id
_entity.type
_entity.pdbx_description
1 polymer ?
#
loop_
_entity_poly.entity_id
_entity_poly.type
_entity_poly.pdbx_seq_one_letter_code
_entity_poly.pdbx_strand_id
1 'polypeptide(L)' 'MLLAEAAATTSTYTSFDIYVLIFTVVIAIAVIRQLINPRRNLFALGFAGISLIVFGIMDYVMISGW' A
#
# COMPACT_ATOMS: atom_id res chain seq x y z
N MET A 1 24.05 10.55 30.49
CA MET A 1 22.70 10.78 29.95
C MET A 1 22.76 11.52 28.61
N LEU A 2 23.62 11.07 27.67
CA LEU A 2 23.71 11.62 26.30
C LEU A 2 24.02 10.51 25.27
N LEU A 3 23.98 9.24 25.70
CA LEU A 3 24.28 8.05 24.87
C LEU A 3 23.21 6.96 25.01
N ALA A 4 22.29 7.11 25.97
CA ALA A 4 21.12 6.24 26.16
C ALA A 4 19.90 6.71 25.33
N GLU A 5 20.03 7.86 24.69
CA GLU A 5 19.09 8.40 23.70
C GLU A 5 19.57 8.08 22.27
N ALA A 6 20.30 6.97 22.12
CA ALA A 6 20.49 6.35 20.82
C ALA A 6 19.20 5.61 20.48
N ALA A 7 18.20 6.39 20.05
CA ALA A 7 17.01 6.02 19.29
C ALA A 7 16.64 4.53 19.36
N ALA A 8 15.94 4.13 20.42
CA ALA A 8 14.97 3.05 20.27
C ALA A 8 13.85 3.61 19.38
N THR A 9 13.98 3.44 18.06
CA THR A 9 12.86 3.69 17.14
C THR A 9 11.75 2.72 17.51
N THR A 10 10.76 3.23 18.24
CA THR A 10 9.53 2.48 18.52
C THR A 10 8.84 2.25 17.19
N SER A 11 8.57 0.97 16.90
CA SER A 11 7.78 0.56 15.73
C SER A 11 6.51 1.39 15.63
N THR A 12 6.20 1.92 14.45
CA THR A 12 4.93 2.61 14.19
C THR A 12 3.81 1.64 13.83
N TYR A 13 4.04 0.33 13.94
CA TYR A 13 3.06 -0.68 13.58
C TYR A 13 1.75 -0.54 14.34
N THR A 14 0.64 -0.66 13.62
CA THR A 14 -0.69 -0.82 14.20
C THR A 14 -1.42 -2.01 13.59
N SER A 15 -2.37 -2.60 14.32
CA SER A 15 -3.19 -3.70 13.76
C SER A 15 -4.02 -3.28 12.54
N PHE A 16 -4.24 -1.97 12.33
CA PHE A 16 -4.95 -1.47 11.15
C PHE A 16 -4.15 -1.66 9.85
N ASP A 17 -2.83 -1.69 9.97
CA ASP A 17 -1.90 -1.76 8.85
C ASP A 17 -2.10 -3.01 7.98
N ILE A 18 -2.49 -4.13 8.59
CA ILE A 18 -2.84 -5.37 7.87
C ILE A 18 -3.99 -5.12 6.90
N TYR A 19 -4.99 -4.30 7.27
CA TYR A 19 -6.10 -3.99 6.39
C TYR A 19 -5.68 -3.09 5.23
N VAL A 20 -4.71 -2.20 5.44
CA VAL A 20 -4.13 -1.38 4.37
C VAL A 20 -3.48 -2.27 3.31
N LEU A 21 -2.65 -3.25 3.73
CA LEU A 21 -2.06 -4.23 2.81
C LEU A 21 -3.11 -5.06 2.07
N ILE A 22 -4.17 -5.49 2.76
CA ILE A 22 -5.29 -6.20 2.13
C ILE A 22 -5.95 -5.34 1.05
N PHE A 23 -6.17 -4.05 1.29
CA PHE A 23 -6.72 -3.15 0.28
C PHE A 23 -5.80 -3.01 -0.93
N THR A 24 -4.49 -2.90 -0.74
CA THR A 24 -3.53 -2.90 -1.86
C THR A 24 -3.67 -4.16 -2.71
N VAL A 25 -3.78 -5.33 -2.08
CA VAL A 25 -4.00 -6.60 -2.79
C VAL A 25 -5.33 -6.59 -3.57
N VAL A 26 -6.42 -6.08 -2.97
CA VAL A 26 -7.72 -5.96 -3.64
C VAL A 26 -7.63 -5.03 -4.86
N ILE A 27 -6.93 -3.91 -4.74
CA ILE A 27 -6.70 -2.99 -5.87
C ILE A 27 -5.88 -3.68 -6.96
N ALA A 28 -4.84 -4.43 -6.61
CA ALA A 28 -4.04 -5.19 -7.57
C ALA A 28 -4.90 -6.21 -8.35
N ILE A 29 -5.77 -6.94 -7.65
CA ILE A 29 -6.73 -7.86 -8.27
C ILE A 29 -7.69 -7.10 -9.20
N ALA A 30 -8.18 -5.93 -8.80
CA ALA A 30 -9.06 -5.12 -9.63
C ALA A 30 -8.37 -4.65 -10.92
N VAL A 31 -7.10 -4.23 -10.85
CA VAL A 31 -6.29 -3.87 -12.02
C VAL A 31 -6.10 -5.06 -12.94
N ILE A 32 -5.69 -6.23 -12.42
CA ILE A 32 -5.49 -7.46 -13.21
C ILE A 32 -6.79 -7.88 -13.89
N ARG A 33 -7.90 -7.92 -13.15
CA ARG A 33 -9.22 -8.27 -13.68
C ARG A 33 -9.61 -7.33 -14.82
N GLN A 34 -9.31 -6.05 -14.69
CA GLN A 34 -9.62 -5.05 -15.68
C GLN A 34 -8.73 -5.13 -16.92
N LEU A 35 -7.46 -5.51 -16.77
CA LEU A 35 -6.54 -5.71 -17.89
C LEU A 35 -6.96 -6.90 -18.77
N ILE A 36 -7.45 -7.98 -18.15
CA ILE A 36 -7.86 -9.21 -18.85
C ILE A 36 -9.26 -9.06 -19.48
N ASN A 37 -10.08 -8.12 -19.01
CA ASN A 37 -11.43 -7.92 -19.55
C ASN A 37 -11.39 -7.36 -20.99
N PRO A 38 -11.95 -8.08 -21.99
CA PRO A 38 -12.01 -7.61 -23.38
C PRO A 38 -12.79 -6.30 -23.55
N ARG A 39 -13.77 -6.02 -22.67
CA ARG A 39 -14.54 -4.78 -22.61
C ARG A 39 -14.14 -3.93 -21.42
N ARG A 40 -12.84 -3.68 -21.29
CA ARG A 40 -12.28 -2.87 -20.20
C ARG A 40 -12.76 -1.41 -20.26
N ASN A 41 -13.16 -0.89 -19.11
CA ASN A 41 -13.31 0.54 -18.86
C ASN A 41 -11.92 1.14 -18.59
N LEU A 42 -11.44 1.96 -19.53
CA LEU A 42 -10.11 2.59 -19.47
C LEU A 42 -9.97 3.60 -18.34
N PHE A 43 -11.05 4.32 -18.00
CA PHE A 43 -11.04 5.25 -16.86
C PHE A 43 -10.87 4.50 -15.54
N ALA A 44 -11.65 3.43 -15.34
CA ALA A 44 -11.53 2.60 -14.14
C ALA A 44 -10.16 1.92 -14.06
N LEU A 45 -9.60 1.48 -15.20
CA LEU A 45 -8.25 0.90 -15.25
C LEU A 45 -7.18 1.92 -14.84
N GLY A 46 -7.25 3.14 -15.37
CA GLY A 46 -6.33 4.22 -15.01
C GLY A 46 -6.43 4.60 -13.54
N PHE A 47 -7.66 4.77 -13.03
CA PHE A 47 -7.89 5.10 -11.62
C PHE A 47 -7.38 4.01 -10.68
N ALA A 48 -7.68 2.74 -10.96
CA ALA A 48 -7.20 1.61 -10.17
C ALA A 48 -5.67 1.49 -10.26
N GLY A 49 -5.08 1.74 -11.42
CA GLY A 49 -3.62 1.74 -11.60
C GLY A 49 -2.93 2.82 -10.77
N ILE A 50 -3.42 4.06 -10.79
CA ILE A 50 -2.87 5.15 -9.95
C ILE A 50 -3.05 4.82 -8.46
N SER A 51 -4.23 4.32 -8.09
CA SER A 51 -4.51 3.89 -6.71
C SER A 51 -3.52 2.82 -6.26
N LEU A 52 -3.22 1.84 -7.11
CA LEU A 52 -2.26 0.77 -6.81
C LEU A 52 -0.84 1.33 -6.55
N ILE A 53 -0.42 2.31 -7.35
CA ILE A 53 0.88 2.96 -7.18
C ILE A 53 0.93 3.72 -5.85
N VAL A 54 -0.09 4.53 -5.55
CA VAL A 54 -0.15 5.32 -4.32
C VAL A 54 -0.16 4.43 -3.08
N PHE A 55 -1.00 3.38 -3.10
CA PHE A 55 -1.06 2.40 -2.00
C PHE A 55 0.24 1.62 -1.87
N GLY A 56 0.87 1.20 -2.96
CA GLY A 56 2.17 0.52 -2.90
C GLY A 56 3.30 1.40 -2.32
N ILE A 57 3.29 2.71 -2.62
CA ILE A 57 4.24 3.66 -2.01
C ILE A 57 3.94 3.84 -0.52
N MET A 58 2.66 3.98 -0.16
CA MET A 58 2.24 4.07 1.24
C MET A 58 2.66 2.82 2.03
N ASP A 59 2.47 1.62 1.46
CA ASP A 59 2.88 0.35 2.07
C ASP A 59 4.39 0.31 2.30
N TYR A 60 5.18 0.75 1.32
CA TYR A 60 6.64 0.82 1.45
C TYR A 60 7.06 1.73 2.61
N VAL A 61 6.51 2.96 2.69
CA VAL A 61 6.82 3.91 3.76
C VAL A 61 6.38 3.36 5.12
N MET A 62 5.17 2.80 5.17
CA MET A 62 4.59 2.21 6.38
C MET A 62 5.48 1.07 6.91
N ILE A 63 5.82 0.09 6.07
CA ILE A 63 6.67 -1.05 6.45
C ILE A 63 8.08 -0.59 6.84
N SER A 64 8.62 0.46 6.21
CA SER A 64 9.94 0.99 6.56
C SER A 64 10.01 1.63 7.95
N GLY A 65 8.86 2.00 8.53
CA GLY A 65 8.74 2.53 9.89
C GLY A 65 8.31 1.51 10.95
N TRP A 66 8.01 0.27 10.54
CA TRP A 66 7.69 -0.83 11.44
C TRP A 66 8.92 -1.39 12.14
#